data_AF-A0A7X8WVS1-F1
#
_entry.id   AF-A0A7X8WVS1-F1
#
_cell.length_a   1.000
_cell.length_b   1.000
_cell.length_c   1.000
_cell.angle_alpha   90.00
_cell.angle_beta   90.00
_cell.angle_gamma   90.00
#
_symmetry.space_group_name_H-M   'P 1'
#
loop_
_entity.id
_entity.type
_entity.pdbx_description
1 polymer ?
#
loop_
_entity_poly.entity_id
_entity_poly.type
_entity_poly.pdbx_seq_one_letter_code
_entity_poly.pdbx_strand_id
1 'polypeptide(L)'
;MKSITKKISLLLLLSATLFLSSCLDSDDKSYFGHDEYSYIERDKTTGIVYATTASFNFNYITSPEINLLAPGTVATLTYEINKDTETIPLGDNSVVHKVKLGAKPIIL
;
A
#
# COMPACT_ATOMS: atom_id res chain seq x y z
N MET A 1 -10.15 24.16 -52.63
CA MET A 1 -10.87 23.32 -51.64
C MET A 1 -10.11 22.08 -51.12
N LYS A 2 -8.80 21.86 -51.41
CA LYS A 2 -8.05 20.68 -50.92
C LYS A 2 -7.28 20.87 -49.59
N SER A 3 -7.20 22.11 -49.09
CA SER A 3 -6.35 22.46 -47.93
C SER A 3 -7.07 22.39 -46.57
N ILE A 4 -8.39 22.60 -46.55
CA ILE A 4 -9.20 22.67 -45.33
C ILE A 4 -9.39 21.27 -44.70
N THR A 5 -9.60 20.23 -45.51
CA THR A 5 -9.79 18.84 -45.05
C THR A 5 -8.56 18.27 -44.35
N LYS A 6 -7.34 18.64 -44.76
CA LYS A 6 -6.09 18.21 -44.09
C LYS A 6 -5.97 18.81 -42.68
N LYS A 7 -6.43 20.05 -42.48
CA LYS A 7 -6.35 20.74 -41.17
C LYS A 7 -7.35 20.16 -40.16
N ILE A 8 -8.54 19.79 -40.63
CA ILE A 8 -9.58 19.16 -39.79
C ILE A 8 -9.16 17.75 -39.36
N SER A 9 -8.54 16.98 -40.25
CA SER A 9 -8.03 15.63 -39.94
C SER A 9 -6.92 15.63 -38.90
N LEU A 10 -6.07 16.67 -38.88
CA LEU A 10 -4.96 16.77 -37.92
C LEU A 10 -5.45 17.16 -36.51
N LEU A 11 -6.50 17.98 -36.43
CA LEU A 11 -7.10 18.40 -35.15
C LEU A 11 -7.81 17.22 -34.45
N LEU A 12 -8.42 16.31 -35.21
CA LEU A 12 -9.08 15.10 -34.71
C LEU A 12 -8.09 14.03 -34.18
N LEU A 13 -6.89 13.93 -34.77
CA LEU A 13 -5.84 13.05 -34.24
C LEU A 13 -5.23 13.61 -32.94
N LEU A 14 -5.15 14.94 -32.80
CA LEU A 14 -4.58 15.59 -31.63
C LEU A 14 -5.48 15.52 -30.40
N SER A 15 -6.81 15.52 -30.57
CA SER A 15 -7.74 15.31 -29.46
C SER A 15 -7.73 13.87 -28.95
N ALA A 16 -7.62 12.88 -29.84
CA ALA A 16 -7.58 11.46 -29.45
C ALA A 16 -6.36 11.08 -28.60
N THR A 17 -5.21 11.73 -28.83
CA THR A 17 -3.99 11.50 -28.04
C THR A 17 -4.04 12.12 -26.64
N LEU A 18 -4.76 13.23 -26.46
CA LEU A 18 -4.93 13.89 -25.16
C LEU A 18 -5.85 13.09 -24.21
N PHE A 19 -6.86 12.38 -24.73
CA PHE A 19 -7.72 11.50 -23.92
C PHE A 19 -7.05 10.18 -23.49
N LEU A 20 -5.97 9.77 -24.16
CA LEU A 20 -5.21 8.56 -23.79
C LEU A 20 -4.22 8.84 -22.65
N SER A 21 -3.71 10.07 -22.52
CA SER A 21 -2.82 10.47 -21.43
C SER A 21 -3.51 10.56 -20.06
N SER A 22 -4.84 10.75 -20.02
CA SER A 22 -5.60 10.84 -18.75
C SER A 22 -5.94 9.49 -18.11
N CYS A 23 -5.55 8.37 -18.73
CA CYS A 23 -5.77 7.02 -18.20
C CYS A 23 -4.46 6.33 -17.78
N LEU A 24 -3.31 7.00 -17.92
CA LEU A 24 -1.99 6.46 -17.63
C LEU A 24 -1.33 7.09 -16.40
N ASP A 25 -2.13 7.72 -15.54
CA ASP A 25 -1.70 8.17 -14.21
C ASP A 25 -2.35 7.25 -13.16
N SER A 26 -1.95 5.99 -13.19
CA SER A 26 -2.28 5.02 -12.15
C SER A 26 -1.27 5.21 -11.03
N ASP A 27 -1.49 6.22 -10.17
CA ASP A 27 -0.68 6.51 -8.98
C ASP A 27 -0.86 5.45 -7.87
N ASP A 28 -1.11 4.19 -8.25
CA ASP A 28 -1.21 3.02 -7.38
C ASP A 28 0.18 2.63 -6.90
N LYS A 29 0.62 3.26 -5.82
CA LYS A 29 1.83 2.86 -5.10
C LYS A 29 1.49 1.68 -4.21
N SER A 30 2.04 0.52 -4.54
CA SER A 30 2.08 -0.64 -3.66
C SER A 30 3.44 -0.73 -2.98
N TYR A 31 3.44 -1.17 -1.74
CA TYR A 31 4.61 -1.44 -0.94
C TYR A 31 4.63 -2.95 -0.63
N PHE A 32 5.80 -3.57 -0.82
CA PHE A 32 6.01 -4.99 -0.54
C PHE A 32 7.13 -5.15 0.47
N GLY A 33 6.81 -5.72 1.62
CA GLY A 33 7.80 -6.21 2.57
C GLY A 33 8.07 -7.68 2.29
N HIS A 34 9.32 -8.06 2.02
CA HIS A 34 9.72 -9.46 1.85
C HIS A 34 10.71 -9.84 2.94
N ASP A 35 10.32 -10.79 3.79
CA ASP A 35 11.04 -11.22 4.99
C ASP A 35 11.55 -10.04 5.83
N GLU A 36 10.70 -9.03 5.99
CA GLU A 36 11.05 -7.79 6.65
C GLU A 36 11.07 -7.96 8.18
N TYR A 37 12.17 -7.54 8.80
CA TYR A 37 12.31 -7.49 10.24
C TYR A 37 11.26 -6.58 10.85
N SER A 38 10.51 -7.14 11.79
CA SER A 38 9.36 -6.48 12.39
C SER A 38 9.32 -6.76 13.90
N TYR A 39 8.87 -5.76 14.66
CA TYR A 39 8.67 -5.86 16.10
C TYR A 39 7.18 -5.81 16.43
N ILE A 40 6.70 -6.76 17.23
CA ILE A 40 5.28 -6.85 17.57
C ILE A 40 4.98 -5.95 18.77
N GLU A 41 4.02 -5.06 18.60
CA GLU A 41 3.57 -4.12 19.61
C GLU A 41 2.06 -4.25 19.85
N ARG A 42 1.62 -3.64 20.95
CA ARG A 42 0.20 -3.45 21.25
C ARG A 42 -0.05 -2.00 21.55
N ASP A 43 -0.97 -1.39 20.80
CA ASP A 43 -1.41 -0.05 21.10
C ASP A 43 -2.15 -0.03 22.45
N LYS A 44 -1.79 0.94 23.31
CA LYS A 44 -2.31 0.99 24.69
C LYS A 44 -3.76 1.47 24.74
N THR A 45 -4.18 2.26 23.76
CA THR A 45 -5.50 2.91 23.74
C THR A 45 -6.55 1.99 23.13
N THR A 46 -6.24 1.41 21.96
CA THR A 46 -7.13 0.57 21.17
C THR A 46 -6.98 -0.92 21.48
N GLY A 47 -5.85 -1.33 22.08
CA GLY A 47 -5.54 -2.74 22.34
C GLY A 47 -5.13 -3.54 21.10
N ILE A 48 -5.03 -2.90 19.93
CA ILE A 48 -4.67 -3.54 18.66
C ILE A 48 -3.24 -4.07 18.73
N VAL A 49 -3.03 -5.31 18.32
CA VAL A 49 -1.70 -5.89 18.13
C VAL A 49 -1.28 -5.68 16.68
N TYR A 50 -0.09 -5.13 16.49
CA TYR A 50 0.45 -4.81 15.16
C TYR A 50 1.96 -5.04 15.14
N ALA A 51 2.51 -5.11 13.95
CA ALA A 51 3.94 -5.17 13.72
C ALA A 51 4.44 -3.81 13.23
N THR A 52 5.49 -3.29 13.86
CA THR A 52 6.26 -2.12 13.42
C THR A 52 7.36 -2.62 12.48
N THR A 53 7.31 -2.22 11.21
CA THR A 53 8.30 -2.65 10.21
C THR A 53 9.36 -1.57 9.96
N ALA A 54 10.58 -1.98 9.61
CA ALA A 54 11.75 -1.10 9.56
C ALA A 54 11.82 -0.17 8.33
N SER A 55 10.85 -0.24 7.42
CA SER A 55 10.90 0.52 6.16
C SER A 55 10.73 2.03 6.31
N PHE A 56 11.12 2.75 5.24
CA PHE A 56 11.33 4.21 5.17
C PHE A 56 10.18 5.11 5.65
N ASN A 57 8.97 4.56 5.84
CA ASN A 57 7.78 5.27 6.34
C ASN A 57 7.16 4.64 7.60
N PHE A 58 7.84 3.70 8.25
CA PHE A 58 7.37 2.93 9.42
C PHE A 58 5.94 2.45 9.23
N ASN A 59 5.78 1.33 8.51
CA ASN A 59 4.46 0.76 8.32
C ASN A 59 4.05 0.02 9.60
N TYR A 60 2.87 0.34 10.12
CA TYR A 60 2.20 -0.47 11.13
C TYR A 60 1.28 -1.44 10.41
N ILE A 61 1.50 -2.74 10.56
CA ILE A 61 0.68 -3.75 9.90
C ILE A 61 0.04 -4.69 10.92
N THR A 62 -1.17 -5.16 10.64
CA THR A 62 -1.83 -6.21 11.42
C THR A 62 -2.43 -7.26 10.51
N SER A 63 -2.53 -8.47 11.03
CA SER A 63 -3.20 -9.61 10.41
C SER A 63 -3.70 -10.54 11.52
N PRO A 64 -4.61 -11.49 11.21
CA PRO A 64 -4.99 -12.52 12.17
C PRO A 64 -3.79 -13.27 12.77
N GLU A 65 -2.77 -13.56 11.98
CA GLU A 65 -1.54 -14.22 12.43
C GLU A 65 -0.70 -13.33 13.37
N ILE A 66 -0.59 -12.02 13.08
CA ILE A 66 0.11 -11.07 13.95
C ILE A 66 -0.59 -10.95 15.30
N ASN A 67 -1.93 -10.97 15.33
CA ASN A 67 -2.72 -10.88 16.57
C ASN A 67 -2.51 -12.07 17.52
N LEU A 68 -1.95 -13.18 17.03
CA LEU A 68 -1.61 -14.35 17.84
C LEU A 68 -0.20 -14.25 18.45
N LEU A 69 0.63 -13.31 18.01
CA LEU A 69 1.96 -13.08 18.54
C LEU A 69 1.90 -12.23 19.81
N ALA A 70 2.80 -12.52 20.75
CA ALA A 70 2.92 -11.73 21.97
C ALA A 70 3.61 -10.38 21.66
N PRO A 71 3.13 -9.24 22.22
CA PRO A 71 3.88 -7.99 22.16
C PRO A 71 5.29 -8.19 22.74
N GLY A 72 6.31 -7.62 22.09
CA GLY A 72 7.72 -7.88 22.38
C GLY A 72 8.37 -8.93 21.48
N THR A 73 7.59 -9.66 20.67
CA THR A 73 8.12 -10.64 19.72
C THR A 73 8.83 -9.92 18.56
N VAL A 74 9.96 -10.47 18.13
CA VAL A 74 10.60 -10.10 16.86
C VAL A 74 10.29 -11.18 15.84
N ALA A 75 9.88 -10.80 14.64
CA ALA A 75 9.60 -11.74 13.56
C ALA A 75 9.99 -11.17 12.19
N THR A 76 10.22 -12.04 11.22
CA THR A 76 10.23 -11.64 9.80
C THR A 76 8.86 -11.87 9.18
N LEU A 77 8.41 -10.88 8.39
CA LEU A 77 7.08 -10.85 7.78
C LEU A 77 7.20 -10.58 6.28
N THR A 78 6.42 -11.31 5.49
CA THR A 78 6.23 -11.02 4.06
C THR A 78 4.79 -10.53 3.86
N TYR A 79 4.59 -9.36 3.25
CA TYR A 79 3.28 -8.72 3.11
C TYR A 79 3.25 -7.69 1.97
N GLU A 80 2.03 -7.26 1.60
CA GLU A 80 1.78 -6.18 0.65
C GLU A 80 0.83 -5.14 1.26
N ILE A 81 1.11 -3.87 1.00
CA ILE A 81 0.20 -2.74 1.22
C ILE A 81 -0.05 -2.09 -0.14
N ASN A 82 -1.32 -1.91 -0.49
CA ASN A 82 -1.75 -1.22 -1.70
C ASN A 82 -2.90 -0.26 -1.37
N LYS A 83 -3.40 0.44 -2.39
CA LYS A 83 -4.46 1.44 -2.23
C LYS A 83 -5.79 0.90 -1.65
N ASP A 84 -6.03 -0.39 -1.80
CA ASP A 84 -7.26 -1.06 -1.34
C ASP A 84 -7.08 -1.70 0.05
N THR A 85 -5.88 -1.58 0.63
CA THR A 85 -5.57 -2.13 1.94
C THR A 85 -6.31 -1.36 3.01
N GLU A 86 -7.20 -2.04 3.74
CA GLU A 86 -7.96 -1.45 4.83
C GLU A 86 -7.04 -0.90 5.93
N THR A 87 -7.42 0.24 6.53
CA THR A 87 -6.66 0.88 7.61
C THR A 87 -7.49 1.04 8.88
N ILE A 88 -6.84 0.93 10.04
CA ILE A 88 -7.44 1.21 11.36
C ILE A 88 -6.69 2.38 12.01
N PRO A 89 -7.37 3.46 12.45
CA PRO A 89 -6.71 4.56 13.14
C PRO A 89 -6.28 4.16 14.57
N LEU A 90 -5.10 4.61 14.99
CA LEU A 90 -4.55 4.39 16.35
C LEU A 90 -4.74 5.57 17.31
N GLY A 91 -5.29 6.69 16.86
CA GLY A 91 -5.54 7.89 17.68
C GLY A 91 -4.48 8.99 17.53
N ASP A 92 -3.21 8.65 17.29
CA ASP A 92 -2.11 9.62 17.15
C ASP A 92 -1.83 10.00 15.68
N ASN A 93 -2.88 10.14 14.86
CA ASN A 93 -2.81 10.25 13.39
C ASN A 93 -2.08 9.09 12.67
N SER A 94 -1.68 8.06 13.43
CA SER A 94 -1.10 6.83 12.91
C SER A 94 -2.20 5.87 12.50
N VAL A 95 -1.93 5.07 11.46
CA VAL A 95 -2.85 4.04 10.96
C VAL A 95 -2.15 2.69 10.91
N VAL A 96 -2.91 1.62 11.20
CA VAL A 96 -2.48 0.23 10.98
C VAL A 96 -3.11 -0.28 9.70
N HIS A 97 -2.29 -0.81 8.82
CA HIS A 97 -2.73 -1.48 7.60
C HIS A 97 -3.11 -2.93 7.91
N LYS A 98 -4.34 -3.34 7.56
CA LYS A 98 -4.77 -4.73 7.64
C LYS A 98 -4.27 -5.46 6.40
N VAL A 99 -3.19 -6.21 6.55
CA VAL A 99 -2.55 -6.91 5.45
C VAL A 99 -2.90 -8.38 5.44
N LYS A 100 -2.81 -9.00 4.27
CA LYS A 100 -2.67 -10.45 4.15
C LYS A 100 -1.19 -10.78 4.11
N LEU A 101 -0.74 -11.67 4.98
CA LEU A 101 0.65 -12.12 4.93
C LEU A 101 0.86 -13.07 3.75
N GLY A 102 1.99 -12.91 3.06
CA GLY A 102 2.43 -13.79 1.98
C GLY A 102 3.01 -15.11 2.48
N ALA A 103 3.43 -15.16 3.75
CA ALA A 103 3.91 -16.36 4.44
C ALA A 103 3.59 -16.29 5.94
N LYS A 104 3.74 -17.42 6.64
CA LYS A 104 3.62 -17.41 8.11
C LYS A 104 4.75 -16.56 8.73
N PRO A 105 4.50 -15.84 9.83
CA PRO A 105 5.55 -15.17 10.57
C PRO A 105 6.65 -16.14 11.00
N ILE A 106 7.92 -15.73 10.85
CA ILE A 106 9.07 -16.47 11.36
C ILE A 106 9.56 -15.74 12.60
N ILE A 107 9.43 -16.36 13.76
CA ILE A 107 9.85 -15.78 15.05
C ILE A 107 11.38 -15.91 15.18
N LEU A 108 12.03 -14.83 15.64
CA LEU A 108 13.48 -14.73 15.81
C LEU A 108 13.92 -14.86 17.27
#